data_AF-A0A918CGZ4-F1
#
_entry.id   AF-A0A918CGZ4-F1
#
_cell.length_a   1.000
_cell.length_b   1.000
_cell.length_c   1.000
_cell.angle_alpha   90.00
_cell.angle_beta   90.00
_cell.angle_gamma   90.00
#
_symmetry.space_group_name_H-M   'P 1'
#
loop_
_entity.id
_entity.type
_entity.pdbx_description
1 polymer ?
#
loop_
_entity_poly.entity_id
_entity_poly.type
_entity_poly.pdbx_seq_one_letter_code
_entity_poly.pdbx_strand_id
1 'polypeptide(L)'
;MKKMSRLAIMSTSLLFASCAPAVMGSQGAPYVAASATAAAQGMAGQTVYVQYTYNASTFDIDESRFDDLKIDFDTYNQNITGDVRSPENAAPWLEMKPSGLPEGWQISLAQAWVRKNVVKTSTDTKSINVRYYDQVRVIYKITLPLGAVGNKLIELAFTDTGKNVGSTTLFLKGGGL
;
A
#
# COMPACT_ATOMS: atom_id res chain seq x y z
N MET A 1 -47.15 49.87 -46.65
CA MET A 1 -45.70 49.61 -46.53
C MET A 1 -45.16 50.36 -45.31
N LYS A 2 -44.70 49.63 -44.28
CA LYS A 2 -43.57 49.97 -43.38
C LYS A 2 -43.52 48.92 -42.27
N LYS A 3 -42.65 47.92 -42.48
CA LYS A 3 -42.12 47.01 -41.46
C LYS A 3 -40.89 47.66 -40.85
N MET A 4 -40.68 47.52 -39.55
CA MET A 4 -39.42 47.65 -38.79
C MET A 4 -39.81 47.90 -37.32
N SER A 5 -39.17 47.37 -36.28
CA SER A 5 -38.03 46.46 -36.16
C SER A 5 -38.11 45.93 -34.72
N ARG A 6 -37.94 44.62 -34.52
CA ARG A 6 -37.90 44.00 -33.20
C ARG A 6 -36.52 44.25 -32.60
N LEU A 7 -36.46 44.93 -31.46
CA LEU A 7 -35.22 45.09 -30.69
C LEU A 7 -34.95 43.79 -29.92
N ALA A 8 -33.87 43.10 -30.28
CA ALA A 8 -33.45 41.86 -29.67
C ALA A 8 -32.84 42.12 -28.29
N ILE A 9 -33.41 41.49 -27.27
CA ILE A 9 -32.86 41.38 -25.91
C ILE A 9 -31.70 40.40 -25.98
N MET A 10 -30.46 40.90 -25.85
CA MET A 10 -29.26 40.08 -25.78
C MET A 10 -28.90 39.92 -24.29
N SER A 11 -29.50 38.91 -23.67
CA SER A 11 -29.25 38.55 -22.27
C SER A 11 -28.54 37.20 -22.19
N THR A 12 -27.36 37.23 -21.60
CA THR A 12 -26.85 36.24 -20.65
C THR A 12 -26.57 34.82 -21.16
N SER A 13 -25.29 34.47 -21.21
CA SER A 13 -24.79 33.21 -20.64
C SER A 13 -23.30 33.37 -20.36
N LEU A 14 -22.97 33.72 -19.12
CA LEU A 14 -21.63 33.51 -18.57
C LEU A 14 -21.34 32.01 -18.66
N LEU A 15 -20.46 31.62 -19.58
CA LEU A 15 -19.82 30.32 -19.55
C LEU A 15 -18.84 30.34 -18.36
N PHE A 16 -19.35 30.06 -17.17
CA PHE A 16 -18.50 29.56 -16.09
C PHE A 16 -17.94 28.22 -16.57
N ALA A 17 -16.75 28.26 -17.16
CA ALA A 17 -15.87 27.11 -17.17
C ALA A 17 -15.52 26.80 -15.72
N SER A 18 -16.42 26.11 -15.01
CA SER A 18 -16.09 25.42 -13.78
C SER A 18 -15.17 24.27 -14.18
N CYS A 19 -13.89 24.58 -14.27
CA CYS A 19 -12.86 23.59 -13.99
C CYS A 19 -13.11 23.19 -12.53
N ALA A 20 -13.98 22.20 -12.32
CA ALA A 20 -14.13 21.59 -11.02
C ALA A 20 -12.72 21.15 -10.65
N PRO A 21 -12.13 21.65 -9.55
CA PRO A 21 -10.88 21.09 -9.10
C PRO A 21 -11.15 19.60 -8.95
N ALA A 22 -10.40 18.79 -9.70
CA ALA A 22 -10.34 17.37 -9.43
C ALA A 22 -9.97 17.30 -7.96
N VAL A 23 -10.95 16.95 -7.12
CA VAL A 23 -10.72 16.67 -5.72
C VAL A 23 -9.79 15.48 -5.77
N MET A 24 -8.48 15.75 -5.70
CA MET A 24 -7.50 14.75 -5.34
C MET A 24 -7.94 14.31 -3.96
N GLY A 25 -8.77 13.25 -3.94
CA GLY A 25 -9.22 12.65 -2.71
C GLY A 25 -7.96 12.43 -1.88
N SER A 26 -7.96 13.01 -0.69
CA SER A 26 -7.01 12.71 0.37
C SER A 26 -6.69 11.23 0.27
N GLN A 27 -5.45 10.90 -0.08
CA GLN A 27 -5.01 9.53 -0.23
C GLN A 27 -5.07 8.95 1.19
N GLY A 28 -6.18 8.28 1.51
CA GLY A 28 -6.39 7.69 2.81
C GLY A 28 -5.24 6.76 3.17
N ALA A 29 -4.96 6.61 4.46
CA ALA A 29 -3.98 5.63 4.91
C ALA A 29 -4.28 4.26 4.29
N PRO A 30 -3.26 3.49 3.88
CA PRO A 30 -3.48 2.20 3.25
C PRO A 30 -4.28 1.29 4.18
N TYR A 31 -5.18 0.50 3.62
CA TYR A 31 -5.87 -0.54 4.37
C TYR A 31 -4.85 -1.58 4.84
N VAL A 32 -4.76 -1.84 6.14
CA VAL A 32 -3.83 -2.84 6.69
C VAL A 32 -4.51 -4.19 6.68
N ALA A 33 -3.96 -5.13 5.90
CA ALA A 33 -4.48 -6.48 5.84
C ALA A 33 -4.28 -7.21 7.18
N ALA A 34 -5.28 -7.97 7.62
CA ALA A 34 -5.24 -8.71 8.88
C ALA A 34 -4.18 -9.84 8.88
N SER A 35 -3.82 -10.35 7.70
CA SER A 35 -2.78 -11.36 7.52
C SER A 35 -2.19 -11.29 6.11
N ALA A 36 -1.08 -12.00 5.89
CA ALA A 36 -0.45 -12.19 4.58
C ALA A 36 -1.38 -12.79 3.51
N THR A 37 -2.46 -13.48 3.93
CA THR A 37 -3.43 -14.16 3.07
C THR A 37 -4.81 -13.53 3.08
N ALA A 38 -5.00 -12.44 3.85
CA ALA A 38 -6.29 -11.76 3.91
C ALA A 38 -6.63 -11.16 2.55
N ALA A 39 -7.90 -11.25 2.16
CA ALA A 39 -8.36 -10.71 0.88
C ALA A 39 -8.37 -9.18 0.92
N ALA A 40 -7.72 -8.55 -0.07
CA ALA A 40 -7.88 -7.13 -0.32
C ALA A 40 -9.24 -6.88 -1.00
N GLN A 41 -9.99 -5.94 -0.46
CA GLN A 41 -11.34 -5.60 -0.92
C GLN A 41 -11.32 -4.24 -1.62
N GLY A 42 -12.01 -4.15 -2.75
CA GLY A 42 -12.18 -2.91 -3.48
C GLY A 42 -13.49 -2.92 -4.27
N MET A 43 -14.04 -1.73 -4.51
CA MET A 43 -15.16 -1.58 -5.43
C MET A 43 -14.67 -1.45 -6.87
N ALA A 44 -15.50 -1.86 -7.82
CA ALA A 44 -15.20 -1.71 -9.23
C ALA A 44 -14.93 -0.24 -9.61
N GLY A 45 -13.92 0.00 -10.45
CA GLY A 45 -13.49 1.34 -10.86
C GLY A 45 -12.61 2.09 -9.85
N GLN A 46 -12.29 1.51 -8.70
CA GLN A 46 -11.49 2.17 -7.67
C GLN A 46 -10.02 1.76 -7.68
N THR A 47 -9.17 2.68 -7.20
CA THR A 47 -7.80 2.37 -6.80
C THR A 47 -7.75 2.27 -5.27
N VAL A 48 -7.25 1.15 -4.76
CA VAL A 48 -7.04 0.93 -3.34
C VAL A 48 -5.56 0.71 -3.04
N TYR A 49 -5.12 1.16 -1.85
CA TYR A 49 -3.79 0.90 -1.33
C TYR A 49 -3.91 -0.07 -0.16
N VAL A 50 -3.22 -1.20 -0.23
CA VAL A 50 -3.31 -2.25 0.78
C VAL A 50 -1.92 -2.63 1.28
N GLN A 51 -1.76 -2.61 2.60
CA GLN A 51 -0.53 -2.98 3.28
C GLN A 51 -0.57 -4.44 3.72
N TYR A 52 0.44 -5.21 3.33
CA TYR A 52 0.70 -6.55 3.83
C TYR A 52 2.03 -6.59 4.57
N THR A 53 2.13 -7.47 5.57
CA THR A 53 3.38 -7.78 6.27
C THR A 53 3.66 -9.27 6.13
N TYR A 54 4.85 -9.58 5.64
CA TYR A 54 5.34 -10.93 5.44
C TYR A 54 6.56 -11.17 6.33
N ASN A 55 6.80 -12.41 6.73
CA ASN A 55 8.06 -12.74 7.40
C ASN A 55 9.19 -12.73 6.37
N ALA A 56 10.40 -12.38 6.79
CA ALA A 56 11.57 -12.37 5.90
C ALA A 56 11.75 -13.74 5.23
N SER A 57 11.47 -14.84 5.92
CA SER A 57 11.53 -16.21 5.39
C SER A 57 10.56 -16.52 4.23
N THR A 58 9.60 -15.65 3.95
CA THR A 58 8.78 -15.73 2.72
C THR A 58 9.61 -15.41 1.48
N PHE A 59 10.75 -14.73 1.67
CA PHE A 59 11.65 -14.31 0.63
C PHE A 59 13.08 -14.82 0.86
N ASP A 60 13.80 -15.10 -0.22
CA ASP A 60 15.25 -15.34 -0.23
C ASP A 60 16.00 -14.00 -0.32
N ILE A 61 15.74 -13.11 0.64
CA ILE A 61 16.39 -11.80 0.76
C ILE A 61 17.67 -11.97 1.57
N ASP A 62 18.75 -11.31 1.13
CA ASP A 62 20.02 -11.28 1.85
C ASP A 62 19.85 -10.67 3.26
N GLU A 63 20.34 -11.37 4.29
CA GLU A 63 20.26 -10.93 5.69
C GLU A 63 20.88 -9.56 5.92
N SER A 64 21.88 -9.17 5.11
CA SER A 64 22.49 -7.84 5.16
C SER A 64 21.49 -6.71 4.95
N ARG A 65 20.36 -6.95 4.28
CA ARG A 65 19.26 -5.97 4.16
C ARG A 65 18.63 -5.63 5.50
N PHE A 66 18.73 -6.51 6.49
CA PHE A 66 18.20 -6.34 7.84
C PHE A 66 19.28 -5.93 8.85
N ASP A 67 20.56 -6.16 8.57
CA ASP A 67 21.66 -5.80 9.48
C ASP A 67 21.78 -4.29 9.73
N ASP A 68 21.41 -3.49 8.73
CA ASP A 68 21.37 -2.02 8.84
C ASP A 68 20.27 -1.53 9.81
N LEU A 69 19.33 -2.40 10.20
CA LEU A 69 18.28 -2.08 11.16
C LEU A 69 18.81 -2.28 12.59
N LYS A 70 19.31 -1.19 13.18
CA LYS A 70 19.76 -1.19 14.57
C LYS A 70 18.59 -0.96 15.52
N ILE A 71 18.42 -1.87 16.48
CA ILE A 71 17.45 -1.73 17.56
C ILE A 71 18.01 -0.71 18.56
N ASP A 72 17.31 0.41 18.71
CA ASP A 72 17.67 1.47 19.65
C ASP A 72 17.04 1.21 21.03
N PHE A 73 17.87 0.77 21.98
CA PHE A 73 17.44 0.48 23.35
C PHE A 73 17.18 1.76 24.17
N ASP A 74 17.66 2.93 23.74
CA ASP A 74 17.38 4.19 24.43
C ASP A 74 15.89 4.56 24.33
N THR A 75 15.20 4.04 23.31
CA THR A 75 13.75 4.20 23.16
C THR A 75 12.96 3.58 24.32
N TYR A 76 13.50 2.58 25.02
CA TYR A 76 12.87 1.95 26.19
C TYR A 76 12.56 2.98 27.28
N ASN A 77 13.52 3.84 27.61
CA ASN A 77 13.38 4.84 28.67
C ASN A 77 12.55 6.06 28.24
N GLN A 78 12.39 6.27 26.93
CA GLN A 78 11.64 7.39 26.37
C GLN A 78 10.17 7.06 26.10
N ASN A 79 9.82 5.77 26.08
CA ASN A 79 8.48 5.31 25.77
C ASN A 79 7.70 5.07 27.07
N ILE A 80 6.48 5.62 27.16
CA ILE A 80 5.61 5.49 28.34
C ILE A 80 5.28 4.02 28.64
N THR A 81 5.26 3.17 27.61
CA THR A 81 4.98 1.74 27.76
C THR A 81 6.19 0.91 28.18
N GLY A 82 7.41 1.49 28.17
CA GLY A 82 8.64 0.73 28.39
C GLY A 82 8.92 -0.27 27.27
N ASP A 83 8.57 0.07 26.02
CA ASP A 83 8.86 -0.79 24.87
C ASP A 83 9.90 -0.19 23.94
N VAL A 84 10.81 -1.05 23.50
CA VAL A 84 11.78 -0.74 22.46
C VAL A 84 11.07 -0.65 21.11
N ARG A 85 11.33 0.41 20.35
CA ARG A 85 10.71 0.62 19.03
C ARG A 85 11.26 -0.36 17.99
N SER A 86 10.40 -0.73 17.05
CA SER A 86 10.82 -1.51 15.88
C SER A 86 11.53 -0.61 14.86
N PRO A 87 12.81 -0.84 14.53
CA PRO A 87 13.47 -0.13 13.45
C PRO A 87 12.95 -0.61 12.09
N GLU A 88 12.91 0.31 11.13
CA GLU A 88 12.41 0.07 9.78
C GLU A 88 13.16 0.95 8.77
N ASN A 89 13.51 0.39 7.61
CA ASN A 89 14.14 1.09 6.50
C ASN A 89 13.36 0.82 5.21
N ALA A 90 13.33 1.82 4.32
CA ALA A 90 12.75 1.65 3.00
C ALA A 90 13.54 0.61 2.19
N ALA A 91 12.83 -0.20 1.41
CA ALA A 91 13.38 -1.22 0.53
C ALA A 91 13.10 -0.89 -0.95
N PRO A 92 13.67 0.20 -1.51
CA PRO A 92 13.43 0.59 -2.90
C PRO A 92 14.03 -0.39 -3.93
N TRP A 93 14.92 -1.27 -3.47
CA TRP A 93 15.52 -2.34 -4.27
C TRP A 93 14.59 -3.54 -4.48
N LEU A 94 13.51 -3.63 -3.69
CA LEU A 94 12.53 -4.70 -3.81
C LEU A 94 11.51 -4.33 -4.89
N GLU A 95 11.45 -5.16 -5.92
CA GLU A 95 10.55 -5.02 -7.05
C GLU A 95 9.51 -6.14 -7.05
N MET A 96 8.39 -5.91 -7.73
CA MET A 96 7.31 -6.88 -7.82
C MET A 96 6.76 -6.93 -9.24
N LYS A 97 6.55 -8.15 -9.73
CA LYS A 97 5.89 -8.42 -11.00
C LYS A 97 4.67 -9.33 -10.79
N PRO A 98 3.45 -8.85 -11.09
CA PRO A 98 2.29 -9.71 -11.04
C PRO A 98 2.25 -10.65 -12.26
N SER A 99 1.76 -11.87 -12.08
CA SER A 99 1.46 -12.82 -13.15
C SER A 99 -0.04 -13.18 -13.14
N GLY A 100 -0.58 -13.49 -14.32
CA GLY A 100 -1.99 -13.93 -14.44
C GLY A 100 -3.03 -12.88 -14.04
N LEU A 101 -2.74 -11.59 -14.23
CA LEU A 101 -3.71 -10.53 -13.95
C LEU A 101 -4.96 -10.69 -14.85
N PRO A 102 -6.17 -10.65 -14.27
CA PRO A 102 -7.38 -10.58 -15.08
C PRO A 102 -7.42 -9.30 -15.92
N GLU A 103 -8.15 -9.34 -17.03
CA GLU A 103 -8.26 -8.21 -17.95
C GLU A 103 -8.71 -6.92 -17.24
N GLY A 104 -7.98 -5.83 -17.48
CA GLY A 104 -8.28 -4.50 -16.93
C GLY A 104 -7.83 -4.28 -15.48
N TRP A 105 -7.32 -5.30 -14.77
CA TRP A 105 -6.76 -5.12 -13.43
C TRP A 105 -5.34 -4.58 -13.52
N GLN A 106 -4.98 -3.70 -12.59
CA GLN A 106 -3.61 -3.21 -12.45
C GLN A 106 -3.16 -3.38 -11.00
N ILE A 107 -1.97 -3.97 -10.82
CA ILE A 107 -1.37 -4.15 -9.51
C ILE A 107 0.10 -3.79 -9.62
N SER A 108 0.54 -2.92 -8.72
CA SER A 108 1.94 -2.52 -8.61
C SER A 108 2.36 -2.42 -7.16
N LEU A 109 3.64 -2.69 -6.89
CA LEU A 109 4.23 -2.36 -5.60
C LEU A 109 4.40 -0.83 -5.52
N ALA A 110 3.70 -0.21 -4.56
CA ALA A 110 3.81 1.22 -4.34
C ALA A 110 5.02 1.54 -3.46
N GLN A 111 5.20 0.79 -2.37
CA GLN A 111 6.28 0.98 -1.42
C GLN A 111 6.60 -0.35 -0.71
N ALA A 112 7.85 -0.50 -0.27
CA ALA A 112 8.30 -1.63 0.53
C ALA A 112 9.27 -1.15 1.63
N TRP A 113 9.28 -1.89 2.73
CA TRP A 113 10.17 -1.70 3.87
C TRP A 113 10.63 -3.04 4.44
N VAL A 114 11.85 -3.04 4.97
CA VAL A 114 12.37 -4.09 5.85
C VAL A 114 12.28 -3.60 7.29
N ARG A 115 11.89 -4.49 8.21
CA ARG A 115 11.61 -4.14 9.60
C ARG A 115 12.08 -5.24 10.55
N LYS A 116 12.69 -4.86 11.67
CA LYS A 116 12.81 -5.73 12.85
C LYS A 116 11.63 -5.47 13.76
N ASN A 117 10.57 -6.26 13.61
CA ASN A 117 9.35 -6.09 14.38
C ASN A 117 9.55 -6.61 15.80
N VAL A 118 9.79 -5.69 16.74
CA VAL A 118 9.89 -5.98 18.17
C VAL A 118 8.53 -6.42 18.68
N VAL A 119 8.43 -7.68 19.11
CA VAL A 119 7.19 -8.29 19.61
C VAL A 119 7.17 -8.45 21.12
N LYS A 120 8.34 -8.34 21.77
CA LYS A 120 8.45 -8.38 23.22
C LYS A 120 9.68 -7.63 23.67
N THR A 121 9.48 -6.76 24.65
CA THR A 121 10.55 -6.17 25.47
C THR A 121 10.43 -6.74 26.88
N SER A 122 11.55 -7.08 27.50
CA SER A 122 11.59 -7.50 28.90
C SER A 122 12.86 -7.00 29.53
N THR A 123 12.79 -6.64 30.81
CA THR A 123 13.91 -6.14 31.57
C THR A 123 14.19 -7.03 32.77
N ASP A 124 15.47 -7.22 33.04
CA ASP A 124 15.96 -7.71 34.33
C ASP A 124 16.78 -6.60 35.01
N THR A 125 17.39 -6.90 36.16
CA THR A 125 18.11 -5.90 36.96
C THR A 125 19.31 -5.27 36.22
N LYS A 126 19.81 -5.86 35.12
CA LYS A 126 21.03 -5.42 34.43
C LYS A 126 20.93 -5.36 32.91
N SER A 127 19.84 -5.82 32.30
CA SER A 127 19.74 -5.97 30.85
C SER A 127 18.33 -5.72 30.31
N ILE A 128 18.28 -5.26 29.07
CA ILE A 128 17.06 -5.15 28.26
C ILE A 128 17.12 -6.27 27.22
N ASN A 129 16.16 -7.18 27.27
CA ASN A 129 16.03 -8.30 26.34
C ASN A 129 14.89 -8.01 25.37
N VAL A 130 15.17 -8.12 24.07
CA VAL A 130 14.21 -7.86 22.99
C VAL A 130 14.05 -9.11 22.13
N ARG A 131 12.81 -9.49 21.87
CA ARG A 131 12.47 -10.50 20.86
C ARG A 131 11.84 -9.80 19.66
N TYR A 132 12.35 -10.09 18.47
CA TYR A 132 11.86 -9.51 17.23
C TYR A 132 11.72 -10.57 16.13
N TYR A 133 11.00 -10.19 15.08
CA TYR A 133 10.97 -10.91 13.81
C TYR A 133 11.46 -10.00 12.69
N ASP A 134 12.23 -10.55 11.77
CA ASP A 134 12.52 -9.88 10.51
C ASP A 134 11.33 -10.00 9.57
N GLN A 135 10.86 -8.86 9.08
CA GLN A 135 9.65 -8.75 8.29
C GLN A 135 9.82 -7.80 7.12
N VAL A 136 9.08 -8.07 6.05
CA VAL A 136 8.96 -7.21 4.89
C VAL A 136 7.53 -6.69 4.85
N ARG A 137 7.40 -5.37 4.89
CA ARG A 137 6.12 -4.67 4.76
C ARG A 137 6.01 -4.11 3.36
N VAL A 138 4.91 -4.38 2.69
CA VAL A 138 4.66 -3.89 1.33
C VAL A 138 3.31 -3.19 1.26
N ILE A 139 3.24 -2.16 0.45
CA ILE A 139 1.98 -1.51 0.07
C ILE A 139 1.76 -1.76 -1.41
N TYR A 140 0.66 -2.43 -1.74
CA TYR A 140 0.21 -2.60 -3.11
C TYR A 140 -0.73 -1.46 -3.48
N LYS A 141 -0.58 -0.96 -4.70
CA LYS A 141 -1.58 -0.14 -5.39
C LYS A 141 -2.35 -1.06 -6.34
N ILE A 142 -3.65 -1.18 -6.11
CA ILE A 142 -4.53 -2.08 -6.86
C ILE A 142 -5.62 -1.24 -7.51
N THR A 143 -5.70 -1.24 -8.83
CA THR A 143 -6.76 -0.60 -9.61
C THR A 143 -7.70 -1.67 -10.15
N LEU A 144 -8.97 -1.60 -9.76
CA LEU A 144 -10.02 -2.51 -10.21
C LEU A 144 -10.77 -1.90 -11.40
N PRO A 145 -11.02 -2.66 -12.50
CA PRO A 145 -11.84 -2.17 -13.60
C PRO A 145 -13.32 -1.99 -13.17
N LEU A 146 -14.10 -1.21 -13.94
CA LEU A 146 -15.52 -0.92 -13.67
C LEU A 146 -16.43 -2.17 -13.65
N GLY A 147 -15.99 -3.29 -14.23
CA GLY A 147 -16.70 -4.59 -14.20
C GLY A 147 -16.09 -5.62 -13.24
N ALA A 148 -15.23 -5.20 -12.30
CA ALA A 148 -14.55 -6.12 -11.40
C ALA A 148 -15.53 -6.84 -10.45
N VAL A 149 -15.74 -8.14 -10.67
CA VAL A 149 -16.59 -8.99 -9.83
C VAL A 149 -15.88 -10.28 -9.42
N GLY A 150 -16.23 -10.77 -8.23
CA GLY A 150 -15.81 -12.07 -7.72
C GLY A 150 -14.43 -12.05 -7.05
N ASN A 151 -13.99 -13.25 -6.67
CA ASN A 151 -12.69 -13.46 -6.02
C ASN A 151 -11.63 -13.83 -7.07
N LYS A 152 -10.45 -13.24 -6.94
CA LYS A 152 -9.29 -13.50 -7.80
C LYS A 152 -8.08 -13.83 -6.94
N LEU A 153 -7.28 -14.74 -7.44
CA LEU A 153 -6.01 -15.16 -6.85
C LEU A 153 -4.93 -14.75 -7.83
N ILE A 154 -3.99 -13.93 -7.36
CA ILE A 154 -2.96 -13.34 -8.20
C ILE A 154 -1.61 -13.67 -7.58
N GLU A 155 -0.73 -14.26 -8.38
CA GLU A 155 0.62 -14.54 -7.97
C GLU A 155 1.50 -13.30 -8.23
N LEU A 156 2.30 -12.96 -7.22
CA LEU A 156 3.20 -11.82 -7.24
C LEU A 156 4.62 -12.35 -7.04
N ALA A 157 5.45 -12.21 -8.07
CA ALA A 157 6.87 -12.54 -7.99
C ALA A 157 7.65 -11.31 -7.52
N PHE A 158 8.59 -11.50 -6.60
CA PHE A 158 9.45 -10.45 -6.08
C PHE A 158 10.88 -10.61 -6.57
N THR A 159 11.54 -9.48 -6.84
CA THR A 159 12.94 -9.45 -7.25
C THR A 159 13.73 -8.46 -6.39
N ASP A 160 14.98 -8.83 -6.07
CA ASP A 160 16.01 -7.90 -5.59
C ASP A 160 17.03 -7.72 -6.72
N THR A 161 17.12 -6.51 -7.26
CA THR A 161 18.08 -6.17 -8.31
C THR A 161 18.02 -7.17 -9.49
N GLY A 162 16.80 -7.56 -9.88
CA GLY A 162 16.52 -8.51 -10.96
C GLY A 162 16.62 -10.01 -10.61
N LYS A 163 17.19 -10.40 -9.45
CA LYS A 163 17.17 -11.80 -8.98
C LYS A 163 15.81 -12.10 -8.35
N ASN A 164 15.18 -13.23 -8.70
CA ASN A 164 13.97 -13.66 -7.99
C ASN A 164 14.30 -13.97 -6.52
N VAL A 165 13.55 -13.37 -5.62
CA VAL A 165 13.68 -13.55 -4.17
C VAL A 165 12.44 -14.17 -3.56
N GLY A 166 11.48 -14.63 -4.35
CA GLY A 166 10.29 -15.32 -3.85
C GLY A 166 9.01 -14.92 -4.56
N SER A 167 7.91 -15.52 -4.11
CA SER A 167 6.57 -15.22 -4.59
C SER A 167 5.56 -15.24 -3.44
N THR A 168 4.48 -14.50 -3.62
CA THR A 168 3.32 -14.56 -2.72
C THR A 168 2.03 -14.56 -3.52
N THR A 169 0.94 -14.88 -2.84
CA THR A 169 -0.39 -14.93 -3.42
C THR A 169 -1.25 -13.85 -2.81
N LEU A 170 -1.75 -12.96 -3.66
CA LEU A 170 -2.70 -11.92 -3.30
C LEU A 170 -4.13 -12.38 -3.62
N PHE A 171 -4.97 -12.41 -2.59
CA PHE A 171 -6.40 -12.66 -2.73
C PHE A 171 -7.12 -11.32 -2.89
N LEU A 172 -7.86 -11.15 -3.99
CA LEU A 172 -8.65 -9.96 -4.26
C LEU A 172 -10.13 -10.29 -4.31
N LYS A 173 -10.95 -9.44 -3.72
CA LYS A 173 -12.40 -9.50 -3.79
C LYS A 173 -12.93 -8.22 -4.43
N GLY A 174 -13.43 -8.35 -5.66
CA GLY A 174 -14.16 -7.28 -6.34
C GLY A 174 -15.60 -7.23 -5.83
N GLY A 175 -16.00 -6.10 -5.26
CA GLY A 175 -17.38 -5.82 -4.91
C GLY A 175 -18.16 -5.31 -6.12
N GLY A 176 -19.23 -6.02 -6.49
CA GLY A 176 -20.26 -5.48 -7.39
C GLY A 176 -21.22 -4.58 -6.61
N LEU A 177 -21.72 -3.54 -7.28
CA LEU A 177 -22.88 -2.77 -6.82
C LEU A 177 -24.18 -3.58 -7.01
#